data_AF-A0A2S4MEQ9-F1
#
_entry.id   AF-A0A2S4MEQ9-F1
#
_cell.length_a   1.000
_cell.length_b   1.000
_cell.length_c   1.000
_cell.angle_alpha   90.00
_cell.angle_beta   90.00
_cell.angle_gamma   90.00
#
_symmetry.space_group_name_H-M   'P 1'
#
loop_
_entity.id
_entity.type
_entity.pdbx_description
1 polymer ?
#
loop_
_entity_poly.entity_id
_entity_poly.type
_entity_poly.pdbx_seq_one_letter_code
_entity_poly.pdbx_strand_id
1 'polypeptide(L)'
;MKNTPAKAPAEPADHAEAMPPTAQSPSSQPGAPEIGAASIAPASGTRRKKAPVQVRAQLLQAASDIATDQGVPSVTLDAVAERAGVTKGALQYHFANKQGLLDALFGQTLERFEHQMEARLAADHDNAGGARARAYLHSSIDEMSPAASTNVLRVLVAAMMTDPEIRERYAAPMRKWTRPDPLPLEEAARLMICRLAADGLWISDLLGYQDMSPEMREEVVRQIEKMTFNAT
;
A
#
# COMPACT_ATOMS: atom_id res chain seq x y z
N MET A 1 -53.66 17.20 -26.60
CA MET A 1 -54.33 15.92 -26.97
C MET A 1 -53.39 14.79 -26.56
N LYS A 2 -53.72 13.99 -25.51
CA LYS A 2 -54.46 12.69 -25.57
C LYS A 2 -53.80 11.77 -26.62
N ASN A 3 -53.28 10.57 -26.36
CA ASN A 3 -53.71 9.49 -25.47
C ASN A 3 -52.62 8.37 -25.43
N THR A 4 -52.30 7.86 -24.25
CA THR A 4 -52.04 6.41 -23.98
C THR A 4 -53.44 5.78 -23.77
N PRO A 5 -53.76 4.45 -23.89
CA PRO A 5 -52.98 3.33 -23.34
C PRO A 5 -53.18 1.88 -23.88
N ALA A 6 -52.49 0.94 -23.20
CA ALA A 6 -52.87 -0.45 -22.87
C ALA A 6 -52.64 -1.53 -23.96
N LYS A 7 -52.41 -2.83 -23.68
CA LYS A 7 -52.47 -3.69 -22.47
C LYS A 7 -51.80 -5.04 -22.81
N ALA A 8 -51.17 -5.72 -21.83
CA ALA A 8 -50.84 -7.16 -21.88
C ALA A 8 -52.11 -8.05 -21.79
N PRO A 9 -52.06 -9.39 -22.03
CA PRO A 9 -51.75 -10.34 -20.93
C PRO A 9 -51.15 -11.74 -21.28
N ALA A 10 -50.48 -12.33 -20.27
CA ALA A 10 -50.49 -13.73 -19.73
C ALA A 10 -50.18 -15.01 -20.58
N GLU A 11 -49.17 -15.75 -20.07
CA GLU A 11 -48.94 -17.23 -19.86
C GLU A 11 -50.04 -18.27 -20.18
N PRO A 12 -49.79 -19.62 -20.33
CA PRO A 12 -48.95 -20.46 -19.43
C PRO A 12 -48.33 -21.78 -20.00
N ALA A 13 -47.83 -22.63 -19.08
CA ALA A 13 -47.62 -24.10 -19.08
C ALA A 13 -46.17 -24.61 -19.35
N ASP A 14 -45.45 -25.15 -18.37
CA ASP A 14 -45.61 -26.44 -17.63
C ASP A 14 -44.94 -27.61 -18.37
N HIS A 15 -43.83 -28.11 -17.81
CA HIS A 15 -43.42 -29.52 -17.92
C HIS A 15 -42.64 -29.94 -16.67
N ALA A 16 -43.31 -30.78 -15.90
CA ALA A 16 -42.85 -31.51 -14.73
C ALA A 16 -41.98 -32.74 -15.09
N GLU A 17 -41.40 -33.31 -14.02
CA GLU A 17 -40.95 -34.72 -13.83
C GLU A 17 -39.65 -35.15 -14.56
N ALA A 18 -38.69 -35.90 -13.97
CA ALA A 18 -38.67 -36.73 -12.76
C ALA A 18 -37.21 -37.05 -12.31
N MET A 19 -37.03 -37.22 -11.00
CA MET A 19 -36.06 -38.13 -10.33
C MET A 19 -36.84 -39.41 -9.90
N PRO A 20 -36.27 -40.51 -9.31
CA PRO A 20 -34.90 -41.06 -9.18
C PRO A 20 -34.88 -42.59 -9.59
N PRO A 21 -33.97 -43.50 -9.14
CA PRO A 21 -33.97 -44.04 -7.75
C PRO A 21 -32.59 -44.40 -7.14
N THR A 22 -32.69 -44.66 -5.84
CA THR A 22 -31.75 -45.05 -4.77
C THR A 22 -31.20 -46.49 -4.85
N ALA A 23 -29.97 -46.73 -4.37
CA ALA A 23 -29.52 -48.00 -3.75
C ALA A 23 -28.20 -47.74 -2.97
N GLN A 24 -28.21 -47.70 -1.63
CA GLN A 24 -28.03 -48.78 -0.64
C GLN A 24 -26.60 -49.33 -0.49
N SER A 25 -26.06 -49.14 0.71
CA SER A 25 -24.89 -49.80 1.30
C SER A 25 -25.19 -51.24 1.74
N PRO A 26 -24.15 -52.06 1.97
CA PRO A 26 -24.18 -53.04 3.05
C PRO A 26 -22.98 -52.92 4.02
N SER A 27 -23.15 -53.57 5.15
CA SER A 27 -22.53 -53.42 6.47
C SER A 27 -21.57 -54.56 6.88
N SER A 28 -20.64 -54.26 7.82
CA SER A 28 -20.04 -55.16 8.86
C SER A 28 -19.15 -56.34 8.39
N GLN A 29 -18.04 -56.81 8.99
CA GLN A 29 -17.14 -56.62 10.16
C GLN A 29 -16.09 -57.80 10.06
N PRO A 30 -15.20 -58.19 11.03
CA PRO A 30 -14.40 -57.51 12.06
C PRO A 30 -12.89 -57.95 12.05
N GLY A 31 -12.03 -57.37 12.91
CA GLY A 31 -10.74 -57.99 13.27
C GLY A 31 -9.69 -57.07 13.88
N ALA A 32 -9.71 -56.93 15.22
CA ALA A 32 -8.52 -56.59 16.03
C ALA A 32 -7.96 -57.89 16.65
N PRO A 33 -6.70 -57.90 17.11
CA PRO A 33 -6.48 -57.57 18.53
C PRO A 33 -5.28 -56.65 18.84
N GLU A 34 -5.41 -56.01 20.01
CA GLU A 34 -4.45 -55.24 20.82
C GLU A 34 -3.16 -56.04 21.13
N ILE A 35 -2.03 -55.54 21.66
CA ILE A 35 -1.75 -54.59 22.74
C ILE A 35 -0.23 -54.29 22.73
N GLY A 36 0.19 -53.08 23.11
CA GLY A 36 1.61 -52.79 23.33
C GLY A 36 1.86 -51.34 23.77
N ALA A 37 1.70 -51.10 25.08
CA ALA A 37 1.89 -49.80 25.72
C ALA A 37 3.33 -49.27 25.56
N ALA A 38 3.47 -48.01 25.17
CA ALA A 38 4.61 -47.17 25.51
C ALA A 38 4.17 -45.71 25.60
N SER A 39 3.99 -45.25 26.85
CA SER A 39 3.85 -43.86 27.24
C SER A 39 5.08 -43.05 26.84
N ILE A 40 4.93 -42.06 25.95
CA ILE A 40 5.82 -40.89 25.89
C ILE A 40 5.01 -39.66 25.48
N ALA A 41 4.86 -38.71 26.40
CA ALA A 41 4.66 -37.30 26.10
C ALA A 41 5.62 -36.48 26.98
N PRO A 42 6.00 -35.24 26.63
CA PRO A 42 5.87 -34.57 25.33
C PRO A 42 7.23 -34.05 24.81
N ALA A 43 7.58 -34.30 23.54
CA ALA A 43 8.71 -33.61 22.91
C ALA A 43 8.20 -32.33 22.25
N SER A 44 8.40 -31.23 22.98
CA SER A 44 8.68 -29.87 22.47
C SER A 44 7.96 -29.48 21.17
N GLY A 45 6.85 -28.76 21.35
CA GLY A 45 6.30 -27.90 20.30
C GLY A 45 7.42 -27.04 19.74
N THR A 46 7.78 -27.32 18.49
CA THR A 46 8.63 -26.49 17.66
C THR A 46 7.85 -25.20 17.43
N ARG A 47 7.94 -24.28 18.39
CA ARG A 47 7.57 -22.88 18.22
C ARG A 47 8.50 -22.36 17.14
N ARG A 48 8.06 -22.49 15.88
CA ARG A 48 8.72 -21.94 14.70
C ARG A 48 9.17 -20.53 15.09
N LYS A 49 10.48 -20.34 15.22
CA LYS A 49 11.08 -19.00 15.25
C LYS A 49 10.66 -18.36 13.93
N LYS A 50 9.53 -17.64 13.91
CA LYS A 50 9.21 -16.71 12.81
C LYS A 50 10.47 -15.86 12.65
N ALA A 51 11.08 -15.90 11.48
CA ALA A 51 12.37 -15.27 11.25
C ALA A 51 12.31 -13.79 11.72
N PRO A 52 13.34 -13.24 12.36
CA PRO A 52 13.32 -11.87 12.93
C PRO A 52 12.87 -10.79 11.94
N VAL A 53 13.19 -10.96 10.65
CA VAL A 53 12.77 -10.07 9.55
C VAL A 53 11.24 -10.03 9.40
N GLN A 54 10.57 -11.16 9.61
CA GLN A 54 9.12 -11.28 9.47
C GLN A 54 8.37 -10.58 10.62
N VAL A 55 8.96 -10.54 11.82
CA VAL A 55 8.39 -9.86 13.00
C VAL A 55 8.50 -8.35 12.84
N ARG A 56 9.65 -7.84 12.41
CA ARG A 56 9.84 -6.40 12.16
C ARG A 56 8.87 -5.86 11.11
N ALA A 57 8.65 -6.60 10.02
CA ALA A 57 7.68 -6.23 8.99
C ALA A 57 6.23 -6.25 9.52
N GLN A 58 5.85 -7.26 10.33
CA GLN A 58 4.52 -7.32 10.98
C GLN A 58 4.27 -6.12 11.89
N LEU A 59 5.28 -5.72 12.68
CA LEU A 59 5.21 -4.56 13.55
C LEU A 59 5.01 -3.26 12.77
N LEU A 60 5.76 -3.04 11.67
CA LEU A 60 5.58 -1.87 10.83
C LEU A 60 4.22 -1.84 10.15
N GLN A 61 3.73 -2.98 9.66
CA GLN A 61 2.39 -3.06 9.07
C GLN A 61 1.32 -2.72 10.10
N ALA A 62 1.39 -3.30 11.31
CA ALA A 62 0.45 -2.98 12.38
C ALA A 62 0.49 -1.49 12.77
N ALA A 63 1.67 -0.88 12.80
CA ALA A 63 1.82 0.55 13.06
C ALA A 63 1.18 1.41 11.95
N SER A 64 1.42 1.05 10.68
CA SER A 64 0.77 1.66 9.53
C SER A 64 -0.75 1.62 9.64
N ASP A 65 -1.30 0.44 9.92
CA ASP A 65 -2.76 0.26 9.99
C ASP A 65 -3.38 1.05 11.13
N ILE A 66 -2.77 1.07 12.33
CA ILE A 66 -3.26 1.89 13.45
C ILE A 66 -3.21 3.37 13.12
N ALA A 67 -2.10 3.82 12.52
CA ALA A 67 -1.93 5.22 12.17
C ALA A 67 -2.96 5.67 11.12
N THR A 68 -3.30 4.76 10.21
CA THR A 68 -4.35 4.95 9.19
C THR A 68 -5.73 5.06 9.82
N ASP A 69 -6.11 4.05 10.61
CA ASP A 69 -7.47 3.89 11.10
C ASP A 69 -7.80 4.90 12.21
N GLN A 70 -6.80 5.28 13.01
CA GLN A 70 -6.98 5.96 14.29
C GLN A 70 -6.03 7.16 14.50
N GLY A 71 -5.18 7.48 13.52
CA GLY A 71 -4.20 8.57 13.59
C GLY A 71 -2.90 8.23 14.33
N VAL A 72 -1.86 9.05 14.10
CA VAL A 72 -0.52 8.94 14.74
C VAL A 72 -0.55 8.88 16.27
N PRO A 73 -1.42 9.64 16.99
CA PRO A 73 -1.46 9.56 18.45
C PRO A 73 -1.74 8.15 18.98
N SER A 74 -2.59 7.40 18.26
CA SER A 74 -3.02 6.04 18.61
C SER A 74 -1.94 4.97 18.40
N VAL A 75 -0.88 5.29 17.64
CA VAL A 75 0.29 4.42 17.48
C VAL A 75 1.07 4.37 18.80
N THR A 76 0.82 3.35 19.61
CA THR A 76 1.57 3.06 20.84
C THR A 76 2.25 1.70 20.71
N LEU A 77 3.35 1.48 21.43
CA LEU A 77 4.03 0.18 21.39
C LEU A 77 3.09 -0.96 21.81
N ASP A 78 2.23 -0.73 22.80
CA ASP A 78 1.29 -1.74 23.28
C ASP A 78 0.22 -2.05 22.22
N ALA A 79 -0.40 -1.02 21.62
CA ALA A 79 -1.39 -1.22 20.55
C ALA A 79 -0.78 -1.92 19.32
N VAL A 80 0.47 -1.59 18.98
CA VAL A 80 1.19 -2.21 17.85
C VAL A 80 1.54 -3.67 18.16
N ALA A 81 2.00 -3.98 19.37
CA ALA A 81 2.28 -5.36 19.79
C ALA A 81 1.01 -6.22 19.74
N GLU A 82 -0.09 -5.69 20.27
CA GLU A 82 -1.40 -6.33 20.26
C GLU A 82 -1.87 -6.60 18.82
N ARG A 83 -1.89 -5.58 17.96
CA ARG A 83 -2.34 -5.72 16.57
C ARG A 83 -1.44 -6.63 15.74
N ALA A 84 -0.13 -6.61 15.96
CA ALA A 84 0.80 -7.51 15.28
C ALA A 84 0.78 -8.96 15.82
N GLY A 85 0.09 -9.21 16.95
CA GLY A 85 0.07 -10.52 17.60
C GLY A 85 1.44 -10.95 18.14
N VAL A 86 2.24 -9.98 18.61
CA VAL A 86 3.59 -10.21 19.14
C VAL A 86 3.70 -9.75 20.60
N THR A 87 4.66 -10.31 21.33
CA THR A 87 4.85 -9.90 22.74
C THR A 87 5.52 -8.52 22.81
N LYS A 88 5.26 -7.79 23.90
CA LYS A 88 5.93 -6.52 24.19
C LYS A 88 7.47 -6.63 24.18
N GLY A 89 8.01 -7.72 24.71
CA GLY A 89 9.45 -7.99 24.67
C GLY A 89 9.99 -8.20 23.25
N ALA A 90 9.24 -8.88 22.38
CA ALA A 90 9.63 -9.05 20.97
C ALA A 90 9.57 -7.71 20.22
N LEU A 91 8.60 -6.84 20.51
CA LEU A 91 8.54 -5.50 19.96
C LEU A 91 9.73 -4.65 20.43
N GLN A 92 9.99 -4.62 21.73
CA GLN A 92 11.08 -3.82 22.33
C GLN A 92 12.46 -4.24 21.83
N TYR A 93 12.62 -5.50 21.42
CA TYR A 93 13.84 -5.96 20.73
C TYR A 93 14.06 -5.25 19.39
N HIS A 94 12.99 -4.92 18.67
CA HIS A 94 13.06 -4.23 17.36
C HIS A 94 12.97 -2.71 17.47
N PHE A 95 12.18 -2.18 18.42
CA PHE A 95 11.92 -0.74 18.56
C PHE A 95 11.95 -0.34 20.03
N ALA A 96 12.93 0.48 20.40
CA ALA A 96 13.13 0.91 21.78
C ALA A 96 12.01 1.83 22.30
N ASN A 97 11.44 2.66 21.41
CA ASN A 97 10.39 3.62 21.74
C ASN A 97 9.48 3.89 20.53
N LYS A 98 8.39 4.64 20.75
CA LYS A 98 7.44 5.04 19.70
C LYS A 98 8.15 5.78 18.55
N GLN A 99 9.11 6.64 18.87
CA GLN A 99 9.84 7.41 17.87
C GLN A 99 10.62 6.50 16.92
N GLY A 100 11.37 5.53 17.44
CA GLY A 100 12.12 4.57 16.62
C GLY A 100 11.23 3.68 15.75
N LEU A 101 9.99 3.40 16.18
CA LEU A 101 9.00 2.71 15.36
C LEU A 101 8.51 3.61 14.21
N LEU A 102 8.21 4.88 14.48
CA LEU A 102 7.77 5.84 13.46
C LEU A 102 8.90 6.15 12.46
N ASP A 103 10.13 6.34 12.93
CA ASP A 103 11.30 6.58 12.09
C ASP A 103 11.52 5.40 11.12
N ALA A 104 11.36 4.18 11.62
CA ALA A 104 11.45 2.97 10.80
C ALA A 104 10.32 2.85 9.77
N LEU A 105 9.11 3.28 10.13
CA LEU A 105 7.96 3.29 9.23
C LEU A 105 8.14 4.31 8.10
N PHE A 106 8.59 5.51 8.44
CA PHE A 106 8.87 6.56 7.46
C PHE A 106 10.08 6.21 6.59
N GLY A 107 11.16 5.67 7.18
CA GLY A 107 12.34 5.22 6.46
C GLY A 107 12.00 4.22 5.35
N GLN A 108 11.12 3.24 5.63
CA GLN A 108 10.66 2.28 4.61
C GLN A 108 9.95 2.96 3.43
N THR A 109 9.26 4.08 3.68
CA THR A 109 8.58 4.85 2.64
C THR A 109 9.58 5.61 1.77
N LEU A 110 10.61 6.21 2.37
CA LEU A 110 11.70 6.87 1.65
C LEU A 110 12.51 5.88 0.81
N GLU A 111 12.86 4.73 1.38
CA GLU A 111 13.61 3.67 0.68
C GLU A 111 12.87 3.18 -0.56
N ARG A 112 11.54 3.00 -0.46
CA ARG A 112 10.70 2.62 -1.60
C ARG A 112 10.71 3.70 -2.68
N PHE A 113 10.53 4.96 -2.30
CA PHE A 113 10.59 6.09 -3.23
C PHE A 113 11.95 6.16 -3.93
N GLU A 114 13.05 6.02 -3.18
CA GLU A 114 14.41 6.00 -3.71
C GLU A 114 14.63 4.86 -4.72
N HIS A 115 14.21 3.64 -4.39
CA HIS A 115 14.30 2.52 -5.32
C HIS A 115 13.49 2.74 -6.60
N GLN A 116 12.28 3.32 -6.50
CA GLN A 116 11.47 3.66 -7.67
C GLN A 116 12.13 4.72 -8.54
N MET A 117 12.69 5.77 -7.92
CA MET A 117 13.44 6.81 -8.61
C MET A 117 14.64 6.24 -9.37
N GLU A 118 15.44 5.40 -8.72
CA GLU A 118 16.63 4.79 -9.32
C GLU A 118 16.28 3.83 -10.45
N ALA A 119 15.27 2.98 -10.27
CA ALA A 119 14.81 2.06 -11.31
C ALA A 119 14.30 2.81 -12.55
N ARG A 120 13.52 3.88 -12.36
CA ARG A 120 12.96 4.68 -13.46
C ARG A 120 14.05 5.46 -14.20
N LEU A 121 15.02 6.02 -13.48
CA LEU A 121 16.16 6.69 -14.10
C LEU A 121 17.02 5.73 -14.94
N ALA A 122 17.23 4.51 -14.45
CA ALA A 122 17.95 3.50 -15.21
C ALA A 122 17.19 3.07 -16.48
N ALA A 123 15.86 3.00 -16.42
CA ALA A 123 15.01 2.65 -17.56
C ALA A 123 14.98 3.76 -18.63
N ASP A 124 15.09 5.02 -18.26
CA ASP A 124 14.98 6.19 -19.15
C ASP A 124 16.35 6.77 -19.58
N HIS A 125 17.32 5.88 -19.83
CA HIS A 125 18.71 6.25 -20.12
C HIS A 125 18.89 6.96 -21.47
N ASP A 126 17.99 6.70 -22.43
CA ASP A 126 18.06 7.29 -23.78
C ASP A 126 17.50 8.72 -23.87
N ASN A 127 16.74 9.17 -22.87
CA ASN A 127 16.13 10.52 -22.85
C ASN A 127 16.65 11.35 -21.67
N ALA A 128 17.96 11.58 -21.60
CA ALA A 128 18.59 12.26 -20.46
C ALA A 128 17.94 13.62 -20.10
N GLY A 129 17.43 14.36 -21.10
CA GLY A 129 16.63 15.57 -20.89
C GLY A 129 15.31 15.28 -20.17
N GLY A 130 15.16 15.78 -18.95
CA GLY A 130 13.93 15.64 -18.17
C GLY A 130 13.72 14.28 -17.49
N ALA A 131 14.62 13.31 -17.64
CA ALA A 131 14.49 11.96 -17.07
C ALA A 131 14.24 11.98 -15.54
N ARG A 132 14.93 12.87 -14.81
CA ARG A 132 14.73 13.04 -13.36
C ARG A 132 13.33 13.55 -13.02
N ALA A 133 12.74 14.42 -13.84
CA ALA A 133 11.40 14.93 -13.62
C ALA A 133 10.34 13.85 -13.93
N ARG A 134 10.52 13.07 -14.99
CA ARG A 134 9.65 11.91 -15.30
C ARG A 134 9.72 10.83 -14.24
N ALA A 135 10.94 10.46 -13.82
CA ALA A 135 11.14 9.51 -12.75
C ALA A 135 10.45 9.97 -11.45
N TYR A 136 10.53 11.26 -11.13
CA TYR A 136 9.85 11.85 -9.97
C TYR A 136 8.33 11.80 -10.12
N LEU A 137 7.78 12.30 -11.23
CA LEU A 137 6.35 12.26 -11.53
C LEU A 137 5.79 10.86 -11.32
N HIS A 138 6.40 9.87 -11.96
CA HIS A 138 5.91 8.50 -11.89
C HIS A 138 6.19 7.84 -10.54
N SER A 139 7.24 8.20 -9.79
CA SER A 139 7.46 7.66 -8.44
C SER A 139 6.48 8.24 -7.41
N SER A 140 6.01 9.48 -7.62
CA SER A 140 5.06 10.14 -6.74
C SER A 140 3.60 9.67 -6.94
N ILE A 141 3.26 9.19 -8.14
CA ILE A 141 1.87 8.81 -8.50
C ILE A 141 1.65 7.30 -8.66
N ASP A 142 2.71 6.50 -8.70
CA ASP A 142 2.61 5.05 -8.93
C ASP A 142 2.15 4.33 -7.65
N GLU A 143 0.89 3.90 -7.68
CA GLU A 143 0.23 3.18 -6.60
C GLU A 143 0.62 1.69 -6.56
N MET A 144 1.92 1.40 -6.50
CA MET A 144 2.38 0.06 -6.19
C MET A 144 2.14 -0.21 -4.68
N SER A 145 0.88 -0.51 -4.34
CA SER A 145 0.22 -0.74 -3.03
C SER A 145 -0.63 0.44 -2.50
N PRO A 146 -1.90 0.55 -2.95
CA PRO A 146 -2.81 1.65 -2.59
C PRO A 146 -3.19 1.74 -1.10
N ALA A 147 -3.18 0.63 -0.37
CA ALA A 147 -3.76 0.60 0.99
C ALA A 147 -2.73 0.84 2.12
N ALA A 148 -1.47 0.44 1.96
CA ALA A 148 -0.47 0.61 3.02
C ALA A 148 0.40 1.85 2.80
N SER A 149 0.87 2.07 1.56
CA SER A 149 1.78 3.19 1.24
C SER A 149 1.10 4.56 1.34
N THR A 150 -0.12 4.69 0.82
CA THR A 150 -0.88 5.96 0.84
C THR A 150 -1.22 6.41 2.26
N ASN A 151 -1.50 5.49 3.17
CA ASN A 151 -1.90 5.86 4.51
C ASN A 151 -0.71 6.18 5.45
N VAL A 152 0.45 5.54 5.27
CA VAL A 152 1.69 5.98 5.93
C VAL A 152 2.07 7.40 5.49
N LEU A 153 1.88 7.71 4.21
CA LEU A 153 2.15 9.04 3.66
C LEU A 153 1.22 10.11 4.25
N ARG A 154 -0.08 9.83 4.45
CA ARG A 154 -1.01 10.76 5.16
C ARG A 154 -0.52 11.11 6.55
N VAL A 155 -0.15 10.08 7.30
CA VAL A 155 0.39 10.16 8.65
C VAL A 155 1.67 10.99 8.69
N LEU A 156 2.57 10.75 7.73
CA LEU A 156 3.82 11.47 7.59
C LEU A 156 3.59 12.95 7.27
N VAL A 157 2.71 13.27 6.31
CA VAL A 157 2.35 14.66 5.96
C VAL A 157 1.80 15.41 7.17
N ALA A 158 0.85 14.81 7.89
CA ALA A 158 0.29 15.42 9.10
C ALA A 158 1.39 15.68 10.15
N ALA A 159 2.28 14.71 10.37
CA ALA A 159 3.39 14.85 11.32
C ALA A 159 4.37 15.96 10.90
N MET A 160 4.71 16.08 9.62
CA MET A 160 5.60 17.13 9.10
C MET A 160 5.03 18.54 9.33
N MET A 161 3.70 18.71 9.38
CA MET A 161 3.09 20.01 9.63
C MET A 161 3.30 20.49 11.08
N THR A 162 3.33 19.57 12.04
CA THR A 162 3.39 19.89 13.48
C THR A 162 4.76 19.67 14.12
N ASP A 163 5.63 18.87 13.50
CA ASP A 163 6.92 18.47 14.05
C ASP A 163 8.09 18.85 13.09
N PRO A 164 8.89 19.86 13.43
CA PRO A 164 10.05 20.28 12.63
C PRO A 164 11.15 19.22 12.50
N GLU A 165 11.34 18.35 13.49
CA GLU A 165 12.36 17.31 13.47
C GLU A 165 11.98 16.20 12.50
N ILE A 166 10.71 15.77 12.51
CA ILE A 166 10.16 14.85 11.51
C ILE A 166 10.26 15.47 10.11
N ARG A 167 9.91 16.75 9.96
CA ARG A 167 10.01 17.46 8.68
C ARG A 167 11.44 17.47 8.14
N GLU A 168 12.44 17.78 8.97
CA GLU A 168 13.84 17.81 8.53
C GLU A 168 14.36 16.41 8.18
N ARG A 169 14.04 15.39 8.99
CA ARG A 169 14.40 13.99 8.70
C ARG A 169 13.82 13.50 7.38
N TYR A 170 12.60 13.92 7.04
CA TYR A 170 11.99 13.62 5.74
C TYR A 170 12.62 14.42 4.60
N ALA A 171 12.80 15.73 4.79
CA ALA A 171 13.25 16.63 3.73
C ALA A 171 14.71 16.36 3.33
N ALA A 172 15.59 16.03 4.28
CA ALA A 172 17.02 15.90 4.02
C ALA A 172 17.36 14.85 2.93
N PRO A 173 16.84 13.61 2.97
CA PRO A 173 17.02 12.65 1.87
C PRO A 173 16.36 13.09 0.56
N MET A 174 15.19 13.74 0.65
CA MET A 174 14.45 14.19 -0.54
C MET A 174 15.19 15.27 -1.35
N ARG A 175 16.05 16.10 -0.70
CA ARG A 175 16.87 17.11 -1.39
C ARG A 175 17.74 16.54 -2.53
N LYS A 176 18.15 15.27 -2.46
CA LYS A 176 18.86 14.57 -3.56
C LYS A 176 18.01 14.52 -4.84
N TRP A 177 16.71 14.30 -4.67
CA TRP A 177 15.75 14.07 -5.75
C TRP A 177 15.06 15.35 -6.22
N THR A 178 14.89 16.33 -5.31
CA THR A 178 14.18 17.59 -5.57
C THR A 178 15.09 18.76 -5.95
N ARG A 179 16.42 18.59 -5.94
CA ARG A 179 17.33 19.64 -6.45
C ARG A 179 17.04 19.96 -7.93
N PRO A 180 17.16 21.24 -8.35
CA PRO A 180 17.06 21.61 -9.76
C PRO A 180 18.02 20.81 -10.63
N ASP A 181 17.58 20.50 -11.85
CA ASP A 181 18.45 19.88 -12.85
C ASP A 181 19.54 20.89 -13.27
N PRO A 182 20.78 20.43 -13.55
CA PRO A 182 21.89 21.30 -13.92
C PRO A 182 21.77 21.75 -15.39
N LEU A 183 20.71 22.48 -15.69
CA LEU A 183 20.33 22.99 -17.02
C LEU A 183 20.17 24.52 -16.98
N PRO A 184 20.07 25.20 -18.14
CA PRO A 184 19.69 26.61 -18.19
C PRO A 184 18.42 26.89 -17.37
N LEU A 185 18.33 28.09 -16.79
CA LEU A 185 17.30 28.44 -15.80
C LEU A 185 15.88 28.15 -16.29
N GLU A 186 15.56 28.48 -17.53
CA GLU A 186 14.23 28.27 -18.12
C GLU A 186 13.88 26.78 -18.23
N GLU A 187 14.82 25.95 -18.67
CA GLU A 187 14.63 24.51 -18.76
C GLU A 187 14.52 23.86 -17.37
N ALA A 188 15.41 24.24 -16.44
CA ALA A 188 15.37 23.76 -15.06
C ALA A 188 14.05 24.15 -14.37
N ALA A 189 13.55 25.37 -14.60
CA ALA A 189 12.27 25.85 -14.07
C ALA A 189 11.09 25.05 -14.64
N ARG A 190 11.07 24.76 -15.95
CA ARG A 190 10.04 23.90 -16.57
C ARG A 190 10.00 22.52 -15.93
N LEU A 191 11.15 21.89 -15.72
CA LEU A 191 11.24 20.58 -15.05
C LEU A 191 10.88 20.66 -13.56
N MET A 192 11.12 21.78 -12.90
CA MET A 192 10.66 22.03 -11.53
C MET A 192 9.14 22.15 -11.46
N ILE A 193 8.51 22.85 -12.41
CA ILE A 193 7.05 22.94 -12.51
C ILE A 193 6.44 21.54 -12.62
N CYS A 194 7.04 20.64 -13.41
CA CYS A 194 6.56 19.27 -13.53
C CYS A 194 6.59 18.51 -12.19
N ARG A 195 7.64 18.71 -11.37
CA ARG A 195 7.74 18.10 -10.03
C ARG A 195 6.71 18.68 -9.06
N LEU A 196 6.57 20.01 -9.04
CA LEU A 196 5.57 20.67 -8.20
C LEU A 196 4.14 20.27 -8.59
N ALA A 197 3.88 20.06 -9.87
CA ALA A 197 2.60 19.53 -10.35
C ALA A 197 2.37 18.08 -9.88
N ALA A 198 3.42 17.24 -9.88
CA ALA A 198 3.36 15.89 -9.33
C ALA A 198 3.05 15.90 -7.81
N ASP A 199 3.69 16.79 -7.04
CA ASP A 199 3.40 16.97 -5.61
C ASP A 199 1.95 17.42 -5.39
N GLY A 200 1.48 18.38 -6.19
CA GLY A 200 0.11 18.88 -6.14
C GLY A 200 -0.92 17.79 -6.43
N LEU A 201 -0.68 16.97 -7.46
CA LEU A 201 -1.53 15.84 -7.81
C LEU A 201 -1.55 14.79 -6.69
N TRP A 202 -0.37 14.43 -6.17
CA TRP A 202 -0.25 13.49 -5.07
C TRP A 202 -0.95 13.99 -3.79
N ILE A 203 -0.78 15.26 -3.40
CA ILE A 203 -1.49 15.86 -2.25
C ILE A 203 -2.99 15.92 -2.49
N SER A 204 -3.42 16.20 -3.73
CA SER A 204 -4.83 16.17 -4.12
C SER A 204 -5.43 14.78 -3.88
N ASP A 205 -4.79 13.74 -4.40
CA ASP A 205 -5.23 12.35 -4.22
C ASP A 205 -5.20 11.95 -2.73
N LEU A 206 -4.18 12.41 -2.00
CA LEU A 206 -4.00 12.18 -0.57
C LEU A 206 -5.17 12.72 0.24
N LEU A 207 -5.62 13.94 -0.06
CA LEU A 207 -6.63 14.67 0.70
C LEU A 207 -8.05 14.51 0.13
N GLY A 208 -8.20 14.04 -1.11
CA GLY A 208 -9.50 13.74 -1.75
C GLY A 208 -10.39 14.97 -1.98
N TYR A 209 -9.83 16.17 -2.14
CA TYR A 209 -10.60 17.41 -2.32
C TYR A 209 -10.82 17.81 -3.78
N GLN A 210 -10.16 17.13 -4.73
CA GLN A 210 -10.41 17.36 -6.16
C GLN A 210 -11.51 16.40 -6.66
N ASP A 211 -12.48 16.96 -7.37
CA ASP A 211 -13.48 16.18 -8.11
C ASP A 211 -12.96 15.93 -9.54
N MET A 212 -12.09 14.93 -9.67
CA MET A 212 -11.42 14.60 -10.93
C MET A 212 -11.72 13.16 -11.32
N SER A 213 -12.28 12.95 -12.51
CA SER A 213 -12.50 11.61 -13.04
C SER A 213 -11.16 10.90 -13.30
N PRO A 214 -11.10 9.56 -13.28
CA PRO A 214 -9.89 8.81 -13.61
C PRO A 214 -9.27 9.23 -14.95
N GLU A 215 -10.11 9.48 -15.97
CA GLU A 215 -9.67 9.88 -17.31
C GLU A 215 -9.03 11.28 -17.30
N MET A 216 -9.60 12.21 -16.55
CA MET A 216 -9.02 13.56 -16.40
C MET A 216 -7.69 13.48 -15.65
N ARG A 217 -7.59 12.64 -14.62
CA ARG A 217 -6.34 12.41 -13.87
C ARG A 217 -5.25 11.86 -14.77
N GLU A 218 -5.55 10.84 -15.57
CA GLU A 218 -4.61 10.25 -16.54
C GLU A 218 -4.15 11.30 -17.57
N GLU A 219 -5.07 12.12 -18.08
CA GLU A 219 -4.74 13.19 -19.02
C GLU A 219 -3.84 14.27 -18.38
N VAL A 220 -4.08 14.65 -17.13
CA VAL A 220 -3.19 15.57 -16.38
C VAL A 220 -1.78 15.01 -16.28
N VAL A 221 -1.63 13.74 -15.87
CA VAL A 221 -0.32 13.06 -15.80
C VAL A 221 0.38 13.09 -17.16
N ARG A 222 -0.35 12.75 -18.23
CA ARG A 222 0.17 12.73 -19.60
C ARG A 222 0.65 14.12 -20.06
N GLN A 223 -0.05 15.19 -19.69
CA GLN A 223 0.35 16.56 -20.03
C GLN A 223 1.60 16.99 -19.25
N ILE A 224 1.70 16.68 -17.96
CA ILE A 224 2.92 16.94 -17.17
C ILE A 224 4.11 16.19 -17.77
N GLU A 225 3.93 14.91 -18.11
CA GLU A 225 4.98 14.11 -18.74
C GLU A 225 5.44 14.71 -20.08
N LYS A 226 4.50 15.15 -20.94
CA LYS A 226 4.83 15.81 -22.21
C LYS A 226 5.70 17.05 -22.02
N MET A 227 5.46 17.85 -20.98
CA MET A 227 6.26 19.04 -20.66
C MET A 227 7.72 18.70 -20.31
N THR A 228 8.03 17.46 -19.92
CA THR A 228 9.39 17.04 -19.62
C THR A 228 10.26 16.81 -20.86
N PHE A 229 9.66 16.58 -22.03
CA PHE A 229 10.38 16.30 -23.28
C PHE A 229 10.61 17.55 -24.13
N ASN A 230 9.76 18.57 -24.00
CA ASN A 230 9.80 19.72 -24.89
C ASN A 230 10.85 20.74 -24.42
N ALA A 231 11.89 20.98 -25.21
CA ALA A 231 12.53 22.29 -25.25
C ALA A 231 11.63 23.20 -26.11
N THR A 232 11.14 24.29 -25.53
CA THR A 232 10.43 25.32 -26.30
C THR A 232 11.41 25.99 -27.25
#